data_AF-A0A9Q7WII8-F1
#
_entry.id   AF-A0A9Q7WII8-F1
#
_cell.length_a   1.000
_cell.length_b   1.000
_cell.length_c   1.000
_cell.angle_alpha   90.00
_cell.angle_beta   90.00
_cell.angle_gamma   90.00
#
_symmetry.space_group_name_H-M   'P 1'
#
loop_
_entity.id
_entity.type
_entity.pdbx_description
1 polymer ?
#
loop_
_entity_poly.entity_id
_entity_poly.type
_entity_poly.pdbx_seq_one_letter_code
_entity_poly.pdbx_strand_id
1 'polypeptide(L)'
;MIDVQHQLNSVRRSVGTKTFQARQARVVTVSQTYDTAAGDLWEACTNAERIARWFLPITGDLRAGGALFIAGQCIWNSAEL
;
A
#
# COMPACT_ATOMS: atom_id res chain seq x y z
N MET A 1 -8.86 15.35 -20.16
CA MET A 1 -8.89 14.02 -20.80
C MET A 1 -7.80 13.19 -20.14
N ILE A 2 -8.12 12.06 -19.51
CA ILE A 2 -7.12 11.18 -18.88
C ILE A 2 -6.28 10.55 -20.00
N ASP A 3 -4.98 10.79 -19.98
CA ASP A 3 -4.06 10.10 -20.88
C ASP A 3 -3.84 8.67 -20.37
N VAL A 4 -4.61 7.74 -20.93
CA VAL A 4 -4.58 6.32 -20.61
C VAL A 4 -3.24 5.69 -20.97
N GLN A 5 -2.52 6.21 -21.98
CA GLN A 5 -1.22 5.66 -22.39
C GLN A 5 -0.10 6.08 -21.43
N HIS A 6 -0.13 7.31 -20.92
CA HIS A 6 0.74 7.73 -19.83
C HIS A 6 0.48 6.91 -18.56
N GLN A 7 -0.78 6.68 -18.19
CA GLN A 7 -1.13 5.87 -17.03
C GLN A 7 -0.70 4.40 -17.16
N LEU A 8 -0.88 3.78 -18.34
CA LEU A 8 -0.47 2.40 -18.61
C LEU A 8 1.05 2.21 -18.62
N ASN A 9 1.80 3.17 -19.14
CA ASN A 9 3.27 3.14 -19.13
C ASN A 9 3.88 3.63 -17.79
N SER A 10 3.11 4.34 -16.96
CA SER A 10 3.60 4.86 -15.68
C SER A 10 3.74 3.80 -14.61
N VAL A 11 3.04 2.67 -14.71
CA VAL A 11 3.02 1.63 -13.67
C VAL A 11 3.78 0.39 -14.11
N ARG A 12 4.99 0.18 -13.56
CA ARG A 12 5.73 -1.07 -13.69
C ARG A 12 5.24 -2.07 -12.66
N ARG A 13 4.90 -3.28 -13.10
CA ARG A 13 4.51 -4.39 -12.21
C ARG A 13 5.42 -5.59 -12.42
N SER A 14 5.87 -6.22 -11.36
CA SER A 14 6.63 -7.47 -11.41
C SER A 14 6.26 -8.39 -10.26
N VAL A 15 6.39 -9.69 -10.51
CA VAL A 15 6.24 -10.72 -9.48
C VAL A 15 7.59 -11.42 -9.30
N GLY A 16 8.05 -11.52 -8.06
CA GLY A 16 9.30 -12.17 -7.69
C GLY A 16 9.13 -13.14 -6.53
N THR A 17 10.24 -13.66 -6.03
CA THR A 17 10.29 -14.52 -4.85
C THR A 17 11.25 -13.95 -3.82
N LYS A 18 10.88 -13.98 -2.53
CA LYS A 18 11.75 -13.59 -1.42
C LYS A 18 11.57 -14.57 -0.26
N THR A 19 12.65 -14.87 0.47
CA THR A 19 12.55 -15.61 1.73
C THR A 19 12.02 -14.67 2.81
N PHE A 20 10.89 -15.03 3.42
CA PHE A 20 10.25 -14.30 4.51
C PHE A 20 9.85 -15.29 5.60
N GLN A 21 10.24 -15.03 6.86
CA GLN A 21 9.98 -15.93 8.00
C GLN A 21 10.35 -17.40 7.71
N ALA A 22 11.56 -17.62 7.16
CA ALA A 22 12.08 -18.93 6.76
C ALA A 22 11.26 -19.70 5.70
N ARG A 23 10.32 -19.04 5.00
CA ARG A 23 9.52 -19.61 3.90
C ARG A 23 9.69 -18.82 2.61
N GLN A 24 9.47 -19.46 1.46
CA GLN A 24 9.46 -18.76 0.18
C GLN A 24 8.12 -18.02 0.02
N ALA A 25 8.18 -16.70 -0.14
CA ALA A 25 7.03 -15.85 -0.41
C ALA A 25 7.06 -15.32 -1.85
N ARG A 26 5.89 -15.15 -2.45
CA ARG A 26 5.71 -14.38 -3.69
C ARG A 26 5.66 -12.89 -3.33
N VAL A 27 6.41 -12.08 -4.06
CA VAL A 27 6.45 -10.63 -3.87
C VAL A 27 5.86 -9.98 -5.10
N VAL A 28 4.84 -9.14 -4.91
CA VAL A 28 4.31 -8.27 -5.96
C VAL A 28 4.93 -6.89 -5.76
N THR A 29 5.55 -6.35 -6.81
CA THR A 29 6.12 -5.00 -6.82
C THR A 29 5.36 -4.15 -7.82
N VAL A 30 4.95 -2.97 -7.38
CA VAL A 30 4.32 -1.94 -8.21
C VAL A 30 5.16 -0.67 -8.07
N SER A 31 5.50 -0.04 -9.19
CA SER A 31 6.27 1.21 -9.21
C SER A 31 5.60 2.19 -10.15
N GLN A 32 5.38 3.41 -9.67
CA GLN A 32 4.81 4.50 -10.44
C GLN A 32 5.58 5.80 -10.21
N THR A 33 5.79 6.57 -11.27
CA THR A 33 6.35 7.92 -11.18
C THR A 33 5.21 8.93 -11.12
N TYR A 34 5.30 9.86 -10.17
CA TYR A 34 4.34 10.96 -10.03
C TYR A 34 5.07 12.29 -10.18
N ASP A 35 4.43 13.24 -10.84
CA ASP A 35 4.91 14.61 -10.98
C ASP A 35 4.56 15.44 -9.74
N THR A 36 5.17 15.10 -8.61
CA THR A 36 5.05 15.84 -7.35
C THR A 36 6.29 15.62 -6.48
N ALA A 37 6.44 16.44 -5.44
CA ALA A 37 7.55 16.33 -4.51
C ALA A 37 7.43 15.10 -3.60
N ALA A 38 8.58 14.54 -3.19
CA ALA A 38 8.62 13.37 -2.31
C ALA A 38 7.87 13.57 -0.98
N GLY A 39 7.91 14.78 -0.41
CA GLY A 39 7.17 15.12 0.82
C GLY A 39 5.65 15.07 0.63
N ASP A 40 5.15 15.50 -0.52
CA ASP A 40 3.72 15.40 -0.84
C ASP A 40 3.30 13.94 -1.07
N LEU A 41 4.12 13.11 -1.73
CA LEU A 41 3.85 11.66 -1.82
C LEU A 41 3.89 10.99 -0.45
N TRP A 42 4.85 11.36 0.40
CA TRP A 42 4.98 10.81 1.74
C TRP A 42 3.70 11.05 2.55
N GLU A 43 3.24 12.30 2.61
CA GLU A 43 2.00 12.66 3.27
C GLU A 43 0.79 11.93 2.67
N ALA A 44 0.76 11.66 1.36
CA ALA A 44 -0.30 10.88 0.74
C ALA A 44 -0.34 9.43 1.21
N CYS A 45 0.81 8.89 1.63
CA CYS A 45 1.00 7.52 2.11
C CYS A 45 0.98 7.37 3.63
N THR A 46 1.12 8.45 4.41
CA THR A 46 1.21 8.39 5.87
C THR A 46 0.12 9.15 6.63
N ASN A 47 -0.56 10.11 5.99
CA ASN A 47 -1.64 10.86 6.62
C ASN A 47 -2.98 10.16 6.40
N ALA A 48 -3.67 9.78 7.49
CA ALA A 48 -4.94 9.04 7.44
C ALA A 48 -6.00 9.72 6.56
N GLU A 49 -6.14 11.05 6.65
CA GLU A 49 -7.12 11.81 5.88
C GLU A 49 -6.78 11.83 4.39
N ARG A 50 -5.48 11.79 4.04
CA ARG A 50 -5.03 11.73 2.64
C ARG A 50 -5.12 10.32 2.07
N ILE A 51 -4.79 9.30 2.86
CA ILE A 51 -4.91 7.89 2.49
C ILE A 51 -6.35 7.55 2.15
N ALA A 52 -7.32 8.02 2.95
CA ALA A 52 -8.76 7.78 2.72
C ALA A 52 -9.28 8.32 1.37
N ARG A 53 -8.52 9.18 0.68
CA ARG A 53 -8.89 9.70 -0.65
C ARG A 53 -8.65 8.70 -1.78
N TRP A 54 -7.76 7.73 -1.58
CA TRP A 54 -7.36 6.77 -2.61
C TRP A 54 -7.28 5.31 -2.12
N PHE A 55 -7.39 5.08 -0.82
CA PHE A 55 -7.44 3.78 -0.15
C PHE A 55 -8.54 3.77 0.90
N LEU A 56 -8.78 2.61 1.53
CA LEU A 56 -9.74 2.50 2.62
C LEU A 56 -9.31 3.36 3.83
N PRO A 57 -10.27 3.95 4.58
CA PRO A 57 -9.96 4.70 5.79
C PRO A 57 -9.17 3.85 6.80
N ILE A 58 -8.18 4.47 7.45
CA ILE A 58 -7.35 3.83 8.47
C ILE A 58 -7.44 4.58 9.81
N THR A 59 -7.28 3.85 10.91
CA THR A 59 -7.26 4.38 12.28
C THR A 59 -6.19 3.69 13.12
N GLY A 60 -5.96 4.17 14.36
CA GLY A 60 -5.00 3.60 15.30
C GLY A 60 -3.84 4.54 15.64
N ASP A 61 -2.74 3.98 16.15
CA ASP A 61 -1.50 4.71 16.43
C ASP A 61 -0.57 4.62 15.22
N LEU A 62 -0.64 5.64 14.34
CA LEU A 62 0.10 5.70 13.07
C LEU A 62 1.55 6.15 13.27
N ARG A 63 2.27 5.43 14.14
CA ARG A 63 3.69 5.62 14.44
C ARG A 63 4.42 4.29 14.26
N ALA A 64 5.74 4.34 14.15
CA ALA A 64 6.54 3.13 14.09
C ALA A 64 6.29 2.26 15.33
N GLY A 65 5.84 1.02 15.14
CA GLY A 65 5.49 0.08 16.21
C GLY A 65 4.07 0.24 16.77
N GLY A 66 3.29 1.23 16.32
CA GLY A 66 1.89 1.39 16.70
C GLY A 66 0.95 0.44 15.95
N ALA A 67 -0.29 0.32 16.46
CA ALA A 67 -1.31 -0.52 15.85
C ALA A 67 -2.07 0.23 14.75
N LEU A 68 -2.23 -0.41 13.59
CA LEU A 68 -2.96 0.08 12.42
C LEU A 68 -4.25 -0.73 12.23
N PHE A 69 -5.38 -0.05 12.06
CA PHE A 69 -6.66 -0.65 11.71
C PHE A 69 -7.16 -0.10 10.38
N ILE A 70 -7.69 -0.98 9.52
CA ILE A 70 -8.22 -0.61 8.20
C ILE A 70 -9.73 -0.88 8.20
N ALA A 71 -10.52 0.11 7.80
CA ALA A 71 -11.97 -0.01 7.77
C ALA A 71 -12.42 -1.18 6.87
N GLY A 72 -13.29 -2.04 7.39
CA GLY A 72 -13.83 -3.18 6.65
C GLY A 72 -12.93 -4.43 6.66
N GLN A 73 -11.76 -4.42 7.29
CA GLN A 73 -11.02 -5.66 7.53
C GLN A 73 -11.60 -6.42 8.73
N CYS A 74 -12.42 -7.43 8.45
CA CYS A 74 -12.62 -8.56 9.36
C CYS A 74 -11.40 -9.48 9.23
N ILE A 75 -10.47 -9.42 10.16
CA ILE A 75 -9.48 -10.50 10.29
C ILE A 75 -10.20 -11.75 10.81
N TRP A 76 -10.64 -12.63 9.90
CA TRP A 76 -10.87 -14.03 10.28
C TRP A 76 -9.52 -14.63 10.63
N ASN A 77 -9.21 -14.69 11.93
CA ASN A 77 -8.04 -15.39 12.42
C ASN A 77 -8.31 -16.90 12.38
N SER A 78 -8.00 -17.57 11.27
CA SER A 78 -7.99 -19.04 11.20
C SER A 78 -6.76 -19.65 11.88
N ALA A 79 -6.54 -19.31 13.16
CA ALA A 79 -5.52 -19.96 14.00
C ALA A 79 -6.11 -21.04 14.93
N GLU A 80 -7.40 -21.37 14.83
CA GLU A 80 -8.01 -22.52 15.49
C GLU A 80 -9.01 -23.19 14.54
N LEU A 81 -8.53 -24.16 13.74
CA LEU A 81 -9.20 -25.40 13.33
C LEU A 81 -8.14 -26.38 12.79
#